data_AF-A0A085MVN6-F1
#
_entry.id   AF-A0A085MVN6-F1
#
_cell.length_a   1.000
_cell.length_b   1.000
_cell.length_c   1.000
_cell.angle_alpha   90.00
_cell.angle_beta   90.00
_cell.angle_gamma   90.00
#
_symmetry.space_group_name_H-M   'P 1'
#
loop_
_entity.id
_entity.type
_entity.pdbx_description
1 polymer ?
#
loop_
_entity_poly.entity_id
_entity_poly.type
_entity_poly.pdbx_seq_one_letter_code
_entity_poly.pdbx_strand_id
1 'polypeptide(L)'
;MNAIENLAAAWHEVKRSTMNLARRKICPEAIAELTVLEQPLQNVHRELGELAHEVGFSGINEEDILGLLGSHDEELSNKGLMKMEQQLAEEEENDKTEDPEQARTLTTNDLSEAFQLLDRAMTIFTEKDPQRERSAKVNRMTTSAYSCYMEIYEQKKKHARQQTLGGFLSQN
;
A
#
# COMPACT_ATOMS: atom_id res chain seq x y z
N MET A 1 10.15 16.52 -35.92
CA MET A 1 10.49 15.65 -34.78
C MET A 1 9.21 15.44 -33.99
N ASN A 2 8.68 14.22 -33.97
CA ASN A 2 7.44 13.91 -33.27
C ASN A 2 7.71 13.88 -31.75
N ALA A 3 6.81 14.43 -30.94
CA ALA A 3 6.95 14.39 -29.48
C ALA A 3 7.09 12.95 -28.95
N ILE A 4 6.41 12.00 -29.60
CA ILE A 4 6.47 10.57 -29.28
C ILE A 4 7.87 10.00 -29.58
N GLU A 5 8.46 10.35 -30.72
CA GLU A 5 9.80 9.90 -31.10
C GLU A 5 10.87 10.45 -30.15
N ASN A 6 10.70 11.70 -29.68
CA ASN A 6 11.62 12.32 -28.74
C ASN A 6 11.55 11.66 -27.35
N LEU A 7 10.34 11.34 -26.88
CA LEU A 7 10.15 10.59 -25.64
C LEU A 7 10.72 9.17 -25.72
N ALA A 8 10.51 8.48 -26.84
CA ALA A 8 11.07 7.14 -27.05
C ALA A 8 12.61 7.18 -27.06
N ALA A 9 13.21 8.15 -27.75
CA ALA A 9 14.66 8.35 -27.76
C ALA A 9 15.20 8.63 -26.35
N ALA A 10 14.57 9.56 -25.63
CA ALA A 10 14.95 9.89 -24.25
C ALA A 10 14.80 8.69 -23.30
N TRP A 11 13.78 7.86 -23.48
CA TRP A 11 13.58 6.63 -22.70
C TRP A 11 14.72 5.64 -22.91
N HIS A 12 15.17 5.46 -24.15
CA HIS A 12 16.32 4.59 -24.46
C HIS A 12 17.66 5.13 -23.91
N GLU A 13 17.79 6.44 -23.69
CA GLU A 13 18.98 7.04 -23.06
C GLU A 13 19.05 6.80 -21.54
N VAL A 14 17.94 6.38 -20.90
CA VAL A 14 17.91 6.10 -19.47
C VAL A 14 18.68 4.80 -19.16
N LYS A 15 19.76 4.94 -18.39
CA LYS A 15 20.54 3.79 -17.93
C LYS A 15 19.76 2.96 -16.92
N ARG A 16 19.91 1.62 -16.99
CA ARG A 16 19.35 0.67 -16.01
C ARG A 16 19.72 1.02 -14.57
N SER A 17 20.94 1.52 -14.33
CA SER A 17 21.37 1.98 -13.00
C SER A 17 20.52 3.15 -12.47
N THR A 18 20.14 4.08 -13.34
CA THR A 18 19.28 5.22 -13.01
C THR A 18 17.86 4.75 -12.73
N MET A 19 17.35 3.82 -13.54
CA MET A 19 16.03 3.18 -13.34
C MET A 19 15.97 2.45 -12.00
N ASN A 20 17.00 1.66 -11.66
CA ASN A 20 17.08 0.93 -10.40
C ASN A 20 17.14 1.87 -9.19
N LEU A 21 17.87 2.98 -9.31
CA LEU A 21 17.94 4.00 -8.26
C LEU A 21 16.59 4.71 -8.07
N ALA A 22 15.89 5.02 -9.16
CA ALA A 22 14.55 5.59 -9.11
C ALA A 22 13.55 4.61 -8.47
N ARG A 23 13.59 3.33 -8.86
CA ARG A 23 12.76 2.27 -8.28
C ARG A 23 12.96 2.14 -6.77
N ARG A 24 14.21 2.24 -6.29
CA ARG A 24 14.56 2.27 -4.85
C ARG A 24 13.96 3.44 -4.09
N LYS A 25 13.74 4.58 -4.74
CA LYS A 25 13.12 5.76 -4.12
C LYS A 25 11.60 5.74 -4.19
N ILE A 26 11.03 5.20 -5.26
CA ILE A 26 9.59 5.16 -5.51
C ILE A 26 8.93 4.08 -4.65
N CYS A 27 9.57 2.91 -4.51
CA CYS A 27 9.05 1.80 -3.72
C CYS A 27 10.20 1.14 -2.92
N PRO A 28 10.62 1.76 -1.80
CA PRO A 28 11.70 1.24 -0.98
C PRO A 28 11.35 -0.10 -0.31
N GLU A 29 10.09 -0.34 0.05
CA GLU A 29 9.61 -1.55 0.72
C GLU A 29 9.75 -2.79 -0.19
N ALA A 30 9.32 -2.69 -1.45
CA ALA A 30 9.40 -3.78 -2.41
C ALA A 30 10.85 -4.16 -2.80
N ILE A 31 11.84 -3.31 -2.51
CA ILE A 31 13.25 -3.60 -2.77
C ILE A 31 13.97 -4.15 -1.55
N ALA A 32 13.55 -3.78 -0.34
CA ALA A 32 14.08 -4.38 0.89
C ALA A 32 13.87 -5.90 0.90
N GLU A 33 12.74 -6.37 0.38
CA GLU A 33 12.43 -7.80 0.20
C GLU A 33 13.32 -8.46 -0.86
N LEU A 34 13.62 -7.76 -1.97
CA LEU A 34 14.46 -8.29 -3.06
C LEU A 34 15.94 -8.38 -2.69
N THR A 35 16.46 -7.50 -1.83
CA THR A 35 17.85 -7.58 -1.36
C THR A 35 18.15 -8.81 -0.50
N VAL A 36 17.12 -9.44 0.07
CA VAL A 36 17.26 -10.71 0.81
C VAL A 36 17.45 -11.89 -0.16
N LEU A 37 17.06 -11.73 -1.43
CA LEU A 37 17.06 -12.77 -2.46
C LEU A 37 18.37 -12.81 -3.28
N GLU A 38 19.45 -12.15 -2.85
CA GLU A 38 20.77 -12.20 -3.51
C GLU A 38 21.48 -13.58 -3.40
N GLN A 39 20.84 -14.58 -2.79
CA GLN A 39 21.26 -15.98 -2.94
C GLN A 39 21.11 -16.39 -4.42
N PRO A 40 22.06 -17.15 -4.99
CA PRO A 40 21.90 -17.67 -6.34
C PRO A 40 20.55 -18.38 -6.44
N LEU A 41 19.69 -17.94 -7.36
CA LEU A 41 18.37 -18.53 -7.65
C LEU A 41 18.51 -19.92 -8.30
N GLN A 42 19.55 -20.67 -7.93
CA GLN A 42 19.80 -22.01 -8.43
C GLN A 42 18.81 -22.93 -7.73
N ASN A 43 17.86 -23.46 -8.50
CA ASN A 43 16.88 -24.47 -8.10
C ASN A 43 15.59 -23.98 -7.41
N VAL A 44 15.32 -22.67 -7.37
CA VAL A 44 14.09 -22.15 -6.76
C VAL A 44 12.83 -22.72 -7.41
N HIS A 45 12.84 -22.98 -8.72
CA HIS A 45 11.70 -23.60 -9.40
C HIS A 45 11.45 -25.04 -8.92
N ARG A 46 12.53 -25.80 -8.68
CA ARG A 46 12.44 -27.15 -8.12
C ARG A 46 11.96 -27.13 -6.67
N GLU A 47 12.53 -26.25 -5.84
CA GLU A 47 12.12 -26.08 -4.43
C GLU A 47 10.65 -25.65 -4.30
N LEU A 48 10.18 -24.79 -5.20
CA LEU A 48 8.78 -24.38 -5.26
C LEU A 48 7.86 -25.54 -5.66
N GLY A 49 8.29 -26.41 -6.58
CA GLY A 49 7.56 -27.63 -6.94
C GLY A 49 7.48 -28.61 -5.77
N GLU A 50 8.59 -28.81 -5.05
CA GLU A 50 8.62 -29.61 -3.82
C GLU A 50 7.68 -29.05 -2.75
N LEU A 51 7.69 -27.74 -2.51
CA LEU A 51 6.77 -27.09 -1.58
C LEU A 51 5.30 -27.25 -2.03
N ALA A 52 5.02 -27.07 -3.32
CA ALA A 52 3.69 -27.26 -3.89
C ALA A 52 3.18 -28.69 -3.63
N HIS A 53 4.05 -29.70 -3.74
CA HIS A 53 3.72 -31.07 -3.37
C HIS A 53 3.39 -31.21 -1.87
N GLU A 54 4.14 -30.56 -0.98
CA GLU A 54 3.89 -30.59 0.47
C GLU A 54 2.52 -30.01 0.87
N VAL A 55 2.05 -28.96 0.17
CA VAL A 55 0.70 -28.38 0.39
C VAL A 55 -0.42 -29.07 -0.42
N GLY A 56 -0.12 -30.19 -1.08
CA GLY A 56 -1.14 -31.06 -1.72
C GLY A 56 -1.33 -30.84 -3.22
N PHE A 57 -0.49 -30.04 -3.87
CA PHE A 57 -0.49 -29.86 -5.32
C PHE A 57 0.44 -30.87 -6.01
N SER A 58 0.21 -32.17 -5.81
CA SER A 58 1.07 -33.28 -6.29
C SER A 58 1.28 -33.40 -7.81
N GLY A 59 0.62 -32.54 -8.59
CA GLY A 59 0.69 -32.53 -10.05
C GLY A 59 1.50 -31.36 -10.63
N ILE A 60 2.06 -30.47 -9.80
CA ILE A 60 2.83 -29.31 -10.26
C ILE A 60 4.32 -29.66 -10.27
N ASN A 61 4.93 -29.70 -11.45
CA ASN A 61 6.37 -29.94 -11.60
C ASN A 61 7.14 -28.64 -11.94
N GLU A 62 8.46 -28.78 -12.12
CA GLU A 62 9.34 -27.66 -12.46
C GLU A 62 8.98 -27.04 -13.82
N GLU A 63 8.59 -27.88 -14.80
CA GLU A 63 8.17 -27.46 -16.12
C GLU A 63 6.87 -26.64 -16.11
N ASP A 64 5.93 -26.96 -15.22
CA ASP A 64 4.68 -26.22 -15.03
C ASP A 64 4.96 -24.81 -14.47
N ILE A 65 5.91 -24.71 -13.53
CA ILE A 65 6.34 -23.44 -12.94
C ILE A 65 7.07 -22.59 -14.00
N LEU A 66 7.96 -23.20 -14.77
CA LEU A 66 8.67 -22.52 -15.88
C LEU A 66 7.69 -22.07 -16.97
N GLY A 67 6.68 -22.89 -17.29
CA GLY A 67 5.64 -22.56 -18.25
C GLY A 67 4.79 -21.37 -17.80
N LEU A 68 4.41 -21.34 -16.52
CA LEU A 68 3.68 -20.22 -15.94
C LEU A 68 4.49 -18.92 -16.00
N LEU A 69 5.75 -18.96 -15.57
CA LEU A 69 6.63 -17.79 -15.63
C LEU A 69 6.85 -17.31 -17.06
N GLY A 70 7.05 -18.24 -18.00
CA GLY A 70 7.18 -17.91 -19.42
C GLY A 70 5.93 -17.27 -20.02
N SER A 71 4.73 -17.68 -19.58
CA SER A 71 3.46 -17.06 -20.03
C SER A 71 3.29 -15.62 -19.55
N HIS A 72 4.03 -15.22 -18.52
CA HIS A 72 4.04 -13.86 -17.95
C HIS A 72 5.28 -13.05 -18.34
N ASP A 73 6.18 -13.59 -19.18
CA ASP A 73 7.34 -12.88 -19.71
C ASP A 73 7.01 -12.05 -20.97
N GLU A 74 5.74 -12.10 -21.43
CA GLU A 74 5.26 -11.20 -22.47
C GLU A 74 5.21 -9.76 -21.96
N GLU A 75 5.79 -8.83 -22.73
CA GLU A 75 5.74 -7.40 -22.44
C GLU A 75 4.27 -6.96 -22.31
N LEU A 76 3.90 -6.44 -21.14
CA LEU A 76 2.54 -5.98 -20.86
C LEU A 76 2.12 -4.95 -21.92
N SER A 77 1.22 -5.37 -22.82
CA SER A 77 0.66 -4.47 -23.82
C SER A 77 -0.10 -3.33 -23.14
N ASN A 78 -0.16 -2.16 -23.78
CA ASN A 78 -1.03 -1.05 -23.35
C ASN A 78 -2.48 -1.51 -23.10
N LYS A 79 -2.98 -2.47 -23.88
CA LYS A 79 -4.31 -3.06 -23.66
C LYS A 79 -4.38 -3.94 -22.41
N GLY A 80 -3.28 -4.62 -22.07
CA GLY A 80 -3.15 -5.39 -20.83
C GLY A 80 -3.08 -4.47 -19.61
N LEU A 81 -2.34 -3.36 -19.69
CA LEU A 81 -2.28 -2.32 -18.66
C LEU A 81 -3.65 -1.71 -18.38
N MET A 82 -4.41 -1.32 -19.41
CA MET A 82 -5.76 -0.77 -19.20
C MET A 82 -6.72 -1.79 -18.58
N LYS A 83 -6.61 -3.09 -18.93
CA LYS A 83 -7.43 -4.13 -18.31
C LYS A 83 -7.11 -4.32 -16.84
N MET A 84 -5.82 -4.26 -16.47
CA MET A 84 -5.39 -4.37 -15.08
C MET A 84 -5.83 -3.15 -14.26
N GLU A 85 -5.72 -1.95 -14.82
CA GLU A 85 -6.27 -0.72 -14.20
C GLU A 85 -7.78 -0.82 -14.00
N GLN A 86 -8.50 -1.35 -15.00
CA GLN A 86 -9.94 -1.57 -14.91
C GLN A 86 -10.29 -2.63 -13.85
N GLN A 87 -9.55 -3.73 -13.76
CA GLN A 87 -9.74 -4.75 -12.73
C GLN A 87 -9.48 -4.19 -11.32
N LEU A 88 -8.43 -3.38 -11.14
CA LEU A 88 -8.17 -2.71 -9.87
C LEU A 88 -9.28 -1.73 -9.49
N ALA A 89 -9.81 -0.99 -10.48
CA ALA A 89 -10.94 -0.10 -10.26
C ALA A 89 -12.23 -0.87 -9.91
N GLU A 90 -12.46 -2.03 -10.54
CA GLU A 90 -13.60 -2.92 -10.26
C GLU A 90 -13.46 -3.62 -8.90
N GLU A 91 -12.24 -3.98 -8.47
CA GLU A 91 -11.96 -4.52 -7.13
C GLU A 91 -12.15 -3.44 -6.04
N GLU A 92 -11.70 -2.19 -6.28
CA GLU A 92 -11.98 -1.04 -5.41
C GLU A 92 -13.47 -0.64 -5.38
N GLU A 93 -14.23 -0.94 -6.45
CA GLU A 93 -15.67 -0.70 -6.52
C GLU A 93 -16.47 -1.84 -5.89
N ASN A 94 -16.01 -3.10 -6.00
CA ASN A 94 -16.67 -4.25 -5.39
C ASN A 94 -16.47 -4.28 -3.86
N ASP A 95 -15.41 -3.67 -3.33
CA ASP A 95 -15.27 -3.35 -1.90
C ASP A 95 -16.33 -2.33 -1.40
N LYS A 96 -17.13 -1.74 -2.31
CA LYS A 96 -18.26 -0.83 -2.00
C LYS A 96 -19.63 -1.51 -2.13
N THR A 97 -19.69 -2.78 -2.53
CA THR A 97 -20.96 -3.50 -2.76
C THR A 97 -20.97 -4.89 -2.09
N GLU A 98 -20.85 -4.93 -0.77
CA GLU A 98 -21.33 -6.04 0.06
C GLU A 98 -22.26 -5.50 1.17
N ASP A 99 -23.57 -5.85 1.09
CA ASP A 99 -24.69 -5.97 2.07
C ASP A 99 -24.81 -5.06 3.34
N PRO A 100 -26.00 -4.83 3.95
CA PRO A 100 -26.43 -3.59 4.58
C PRO A 100 -26.19 -3.60 6.11
N GLU A 101 -25.15 -4.28 6.59
CA GLU A 101 -24.60 -4.00 7.91
C GLU A 101 -23.63 -2.84 7.72
N GLN A 102 -24.15 -1.60 7.84
CA GLN A 102 -23.39 -0.35 7.85
C GLN A 102 -21.92 -0.61 8.19
N ALA A 103 -21.05 -0.65 7.17
CA ALA A 103 -19.62 -0.73 7.36
C ALA A 103 -19.27 0.42 8.30
N ARG A 104 -18.98 0.11 9.57
CA ARG A 104 -18.70 1.09 10.62
C ARG A 104 -17.40 1.78 10.27
N THR A 105 -17.48 2.75 9.38
CA THR A 105 -16.35 3.44 8.80
C THR A 105 -16.09 4.67 9.63
N LEU A 106 -14.90 4.72 10.23
CA LEU A 106 -14.44 5.91 10.93
C LEU A 106 -14.24 7.06 9.93
N THR A 107 -15.05 8.11 10.05
CA THR A 107 -14.88 9.33 9.28
C THR A 107 -13.85 10.25 9.95
N THR A 108 -13.37 11.26 9.22
CA THR A 108 -12.51 12.29 9.80
C THR A 108 -13.22 13.10 10.89
N ASN A 109 -14.54 13.24 10.79
CA ASN A 109 -15.34 13.95 11.79
C ASN A 109 -15.44 13.13 13.09
N ASP A 110 -15.71 11.82 12.99
CA ASP A 110 -15.79 10.93 14.15
C ASP A 110 -14.47 10.92 14.93
N LEU A 111 -13.34 10.84 14.20
CA LEU A 111 -12.00 10.87 14.79
C LEU A 111 -11.71 12.22 15.46
N SER A 112 -12.06 13.33 14.81
CA SER A 112 -11.88 14.68 15.37
C SER A 112 -12.70 14.86 16.65
N GLU A 113 -13.95 14.41 16.66
CA GLU A 113 -14.82 14.45 17.85
C GLU A 113 -14.24 13.60 18.99
N ALA A 114 -13.83 12.36 18.70
CA ALA A 114 -13.21 11.48 19.68
C ALA A 114 -11.94 12.10 20.30
N PHE A 115 -11.08 12.74 19.49
CA PHE A 115 -9.89 13.42 20.00
C PHE A 115 -10.23 14.61 20.91
N GLN A 116 -11.26 15.39 20.59
CA GLN A 116 -11.71 16.49 21.45
C GLN A 116 -12.23 15.98 22.80
N LEU A 117 -12.97 14.87 22.81
CA LEU A 117 -13.45 14.24 24.04
C LEU A 117 -12.28 13.73 24.91
N LEU A 118 -11.28 13.09 24.28
CA LEU A 118 -10.08 12.63 24.96
C LEU A 118 -9.28 13.79 25.57
N ASP A 119 -9.08 14.87 24.81
CA ASP A 119 -8.36 16.06 25.28
C ASP A 119 -9.08 16.73 26.46
N ARG A 120 -10.41 16.83 26.39
CA ARG A 120 -11.23 17.32 27.50
C ARG A 120 -11.10 16.45 28.75
N ALA A 121 -11.13 15.12 28.60
CA ALA A 121 -10.95 14.20 29.73
C ALA A 121 -9.55 14.34 30.35
N MET A 122 -8.50 14.42 29.53
CA MET A 122 -7.12 14.61 29.98
C MET A 122 -6.92 15.95 30.69
N THR A 123 -7.60 17.00 30.23
CA THR A 123 -7.62 18.33 30.87
C THR A 123 -8.25 18.24 32.26
N ILE A 124 -9.42 17.59 32.38
CA ILE A 124 -10.08 17.36 33.67
C ILE A 124 -9.16 16.60 34.62
N PHE A 125 -8.49 15.53 34.19
CA PHE A 125 -7.56 14.80 35.05
C PHE A 125 -6.36 15.65 35.47
N THR A 126 -5.83 16.47 34.57
CA THR A 126 -4.69 17.35 34.88
C THR A 126 -5.07 18.41 35.91
N GLU A 127 -6.28 18.97 35.82
CA GLU A 127 -6.75 20.06 36.70
C GLU A 127 -7.34 19.57 38.02
N LYS A 128 -8.03 18.43 38.00
CA LYS A 128 -8.84 17.96 39.14
C LYS A 128 -8.19 16.83 39.93
N ASP A 129 -7.16 16.15 39.41
CA ASP A 129 -6.45 15.12 40.15
C ASP A 129 -5.45 15.74 41.14
N PRO A 130 -5.60 15.52 42.47
CA PRO A 130 -4.64 16.00 43.46
C PRO A 130 -3.24 15.39 43.29
N GLN A 131 -3.14 14.21 42.67
CA GLN A 131 -1.88 13.51 42.41
C GLN A 131 -1.47 13.69 40.93
N ARG A 132 -0.68 14.75 40.67
CA ARG A 132 -0.21 15.11 39.32
C ARG A 132 0.52 13.98 38.59
N GLU A 133 1.29 13.16 39.29
CA GLU A 133 2.02 12.05 38.67
C GLU A 133 1.09 10.96 38.14
N ARG A 134 -0.02 10.70 38.85
CA ARG A 134 -1.02 9.74 38.42
C ARG A 134 -1.73 10.22 37.16
N SER A 135 -2.23 11.46 37.14
CA SER A 135 -2.88 12.02 35.96
C SER A 135 -1.92 12.12 34.77
N ALA A 136 -0.67 12.52 34.98
CA ALA A 136 0.35 12.52 33.92
C ALA A 136 0.62 11.12 33.35
N LYS A 137 0.68 10.09 34.20
CA LYS A 137 0.86 8.70 33.76
C LYS A 137 -0.32 8.22 32.91
N VAL A 138 -1.55 8.48 33.37
CA VAL A 138 -2.77 8.11 32.62
C VAL A 138 -2.79 8.80 31.27
N ASN A 139 -2.56 10.11 31.21
CA ASN A 139 -2.58 10.86 29.95
C ASN A 139 -1.55 10.30 28.95
N ARG A 140 -0.32 10.00 29.38
CA ARG A 140 0.70 9.39 28.51
C ARG A 140 0.26 8.02 27.97
N MET A 141 -0.28 7.16 28.83
CA MET A 141 -0.76 5.84 28.42
C MET A 141 -1.92 5.96 27.43
N THR A 142 -2.87 6.85 27.69
CA THR A 142 -4.00 7.12 26.79
C THR A 142 -3.50 7.62 25.43
N THR A 143 -2.64 8.65 25.39
CA THR A 143 -2.04 9.15 24.14
C THR A 143 -1.33 8.06 23.35
N SER A 144 -0.59 7.20 24.03
CA SER A 144 0.05 6.05 23.38
C SER A 144 -0.96 5.03 22.86
N ALA A 145 -2.10 4.84 23.55
CA ALA A 145 -3.09 3.84 23.18
C ALA A 145 -3.92 4.25 21.95
N TYR A 146 -4.18 5.54 21.75
CA TYR A 146 -4.95 6.01 20.59
C TYR A 146 -4.09 6.52 19.43
N SER A 147 -2.75 6.39 19.48
CA SER A 147 -1.87 6.89 18.41
C SER A 147 -2.18 6.29 17.04
N CYS A 148 -2.60 5.02 16.98
CA CYS A 148 -3.04 4.35 15.75
C CYS A 148 -4.20 5.08 15.06
N TYR A 149 -5.14 5.65 15.82
CA TYR A 149 -6.24 6.44 15.26
C TYR A 149 -5.76 7.78 14.70
N MET A 150 -4.68 8.34 15.25
CA MET A 150 -4.06 9.56 14.74
C MET A 150 -3.42 9.33 13.36
N GLU A 151 -2.81 8.17 13.16
CA GLU A 151 -2.27 7.74 11.87
C GLU A 151 -3.39 7.59 10.83
N ILE A 152 -4.49 6.92 11.19
CA ILE A 152 -5.69 6.78 10.33
C ILE A 152 -6.24 8.15 9.94
N TYR A 153 -6.35 9.08 10.90
CA TYR A 153 -6.83 10.44 10.64
C TYR A 153 -5.96 11.19 9.64
N GLU A 154 -4.63 11.12 9.78
CA GLU A 154 -3.70 11.78 8.88
C GLU A 154 -3.67 11.14 7.48
N GLN A 155 -3.78 9.81 7.39
CA GLN A 155 -3.97 9.12 6.11
C GLN A 155 -5.23 9.60 5.39
N LYS A 156 -6.38 9.61 6.08
CA LYS A 156 -7.65 10.09 5.50
C LYS A 156 -7.58 11.53 5.02
N LYS A 157 -6.90 12.42 5.76
CA LYS A 157 -6.67 13.81 5.32
C LYS A 157 -5.77 13.89 4.08
N LYS A 158 -4.74 13.05 3.97
CA LYS A 158 -3.87 13.00 2.79
C LYS A 158 -4.64 12.53 1.56
N HIS A 159 -5.42 11.46 1.67
CA HIS A 159 -6.25 10.96 0.57
C HIS A 159 -7.27 11.99 0.09
N ALA A 160 -7.97 12.67 1.00
CA ALA A 160 -8.92 13.72 0.63
C ALA A 160 -8.24 14.85 -0.17
N ARG A 161 -7.01 15.25 0.20
CA ARG A 161 -6.23 16.26 -0.53
C ARG A 161 -5.80 15.78 -1.91
N GLN A 162 -5.37 14.52 -2.03
CA GLN A 162 -4.96 13.93 -3.30
C GLN A 162 -6.13 13.78 -4.28
N GLN A 163 -7.30 13.36 -3.80
CA GLN A 163 -8.52 13.28 -4.63
C GLN A 163 -8.95 14.65 -5.13
N THR A 164 -8.82 15.69 -4.28
CA THR A 164 -9.11 17.07 -4.68
C THR A 164 -8.17 17.52 -5.81
N LEU A 165 -6.86 17.29 -5.67
CA LEU A 165 -5.87 17.64 -6.71
C LEU A 165 -6.08 16.87 -8.02
N GLY A 166 -6.40 15.58 -7.94
CA GLY A 166 -6.70 14.75 -9.12
C GLY A 166 -7.88 15.30 -9.92
N GLY A 167 -8.98 15.66 -9.23
CA GLY A 167 -10.14 16.25 -9.88
C GLY A 167 -9.86 17.59 -10.58
N PHE A 168 -8.96 18.41 -10.03
CA PHE A 168 -8.54 19.67 -10.67
C PHE A 168 -7.66 19.45 -11.92
N LEU A 169 -6.82 18.43 -11.93
CA LEU A 169 -5.93 18.13 -13.06
C LEU A 169 -6.67 17.45 -14.23
N SER A 170 -7.78 16.77 -13.97
CA SER A 170 -8.62 16.15 -15.00
C SER A 170 -9.61 17.11 -15.68
N GLN A 171 -9.70 18.37 -15.24
CA GLN A 171 -10.62 19.38 -15.79
C GLN A 171 -9.93 20.46 -16.67
N ASN A 172 -8.64 20.31 -16.97
CA ASN A 172 -7.91 21.14 -17.95
C ASN A 172 -7.37 20.28 -19.10
#